data_AF-F9Q1P6-F1
#
_entry.id   AF-F9Q1P6-F1
#
_cell.length_a   1.000
_cell.length_b   1.000
_cell.length_c   1.000
_cell.angle_alpha   90.00
_cell.angle_beta   90.00
_cell.angle_gamma   90.00
#
_symmetry.space_group_name_H-M   'P 1'
#
loop_
_entity.id
_entity.type
_entity.pdbx_description
1 polymer ?
#
loop_
_entity_poly.entity_id
_entity_poly.type
_entity_poly.pdbx_seq_one_letter_code
_entity_poly.pdbx_strand_id
1 'polypeptide(L)'
;MSADEFGKKLKEAGDTSDLRVTELGHIQRGGSPTARDRVLASRMGAHAVKLLKQGIGGVAVGIRNEKMVENPILGTAEEGALFSLTADGKIVVNNPHKADLELASLNKSLS
;
A
#
# COMPACT_ATOMS: atom_id res chain seq x y z
N MET A 1 -10.58 -4.27 16.61
CA MET A 1 -9.90 -4.72 17.83
C MET A 1 -8.89 -3.66 18.21
N SER A 2 -9.00 -3.06 19.38
CA SER A 2 -8.00 -2.11 19.87
C SER A 2 -6.71 -2.82 20.30
N ALA A 3 -5.62 -2.09 20.47
CA ALA A 3 -4.36 -2.69 20.91
C ALA A 3 -4.50 -3.33 22.32
N ASP A 4 -5.30 -2.74 23.19
CA ASP A 4 -5.60 -3.27 24.53
C ASP A 4 -6.41 -4.58 24.48
N GLU A 5 -7.42 -4.66 23.60
CA GLU A 5 -8.19 -5.88 23.40
C GLU A 5 -7.30 -7.03 22.91
N PHE A 6 -6.35 -6.74 22.02
CA PHE A 6 -5.39 -7.73 21.56
C PHE A 6 -4.47 -8.21 22.68
N GLY A 7 -3.96 -7.29 23.51
CA GLY A 7 -3.15 -7.63 24.68
C GLY A 7 -3.89 -8.52 25.69
N LYS A 8 -5.19 -8.26 25.94
CA LYS A 8 -6.03 -9.12 26.79
C LYS A 8 -6.17 -10.53 26.21
N LYS A 9 -6.43 -10.64 24.90
CA LYS A 9 -6.56 -11.93 24.22
C LYS A 9 -5.28 -12.76 24.26
N LEU A 10 -4.11 -12.13 24.20
CA LEU A 10 -2.83 -12.84 24.34
C LEU A 10 -2.67 -13.45 25.75
N LYS A 11 -3.05 -12.70 26.79
CA LYS A 11 -3.06 -13.24 28.17
C LYS A 11 -4.07 -14.37 28.33
N GLU A 12 -5.27 -14.22 27.77
CA GLU A 12 -6.29 -15.28 27.75
C GLU A 12 -5.83 -16.54 27.01
N ALA A 13 -4.99 -16.38 25.98
CA ALA A 13 -4.38 -17.48 25.23
C ALA A 13 -3.19 -18.16 25.94
N GLY A 14 -2.83 -17.71 27.16
CA GLY A 14 -1.80 -18.33 28.00
C GLY A 14 -0.46 -17.62 28.01
N ASP A 15 -0.35 -16.41 27.45
CA ASP A 15 0.87 -15.60 27.57
C ASP A 15 1.02 -15.08 29.01
N THR A 16 2.15 -15.39 29.64
CA THR A 16 2.48 -15.05 31.03
C THR A 16 3.46 -13.88 31.14
N SER A 17 3.83 -13.26 30.03
CA SER A 17 4.77 -12.14 29.96
C SER A 17 4.17 -10.83 30.49
N ASP A 18 5.01 -9.89 30.94
CA ASP A 18 4.59 -8.52 31.26
C ASP A 18 4.36 -7.71 29.97
N LEU A 19 3.19 -7.90 29.36
CA LEU A 19 2.81 -7.22 28.11
C LEU A 19 2.58 -5.72 28.32
N ARG A 20 3.28 -4.91 27.52
CA ARG A 20 3.07 -3.46 27.41
C ARG A 20 2.45 -3.13 26.07
N VAL A 21 1.29 -2.49 26.11
CA VAL A 21 0.59 -2.02 24.93
C VAL A 21 0.96 -0.56 24.68
N THR A 22 1.23 -0.21 23.43
CA THR A 22 1.49 1.18 23.05
C THR A 22 0.92 1.44 21.66
N GLU A 23 0.05 2.44 21.56
CA GLU A 23 -0.49 2.92 20.29
C GLU A 23 0.37 4.07 19.77
N LEU A 24 1.15 3.82 18.72
CA LEU A 24 2.11 4.79 18.18
C LEU A 24 1.41 6.04 17.58
N GLY A 25 0.23 5.86 16.99
CA GLY A 25 -0.56 6.96 16.43
C GLY A 25 0.21 7.78 15.37
N HIS A 26 0.08 9.11 15.45
CA HIS A 26 0.57 10.05 14.43
C HIS A 26 2.10 10.03 14.22
N ILE A 27 2.88 9.53 15.18
CA ILE A 27 4.34 9.45 15.05
C ILE A 27 4.76 8.55 13.87
N GLN A 28 3.89 7.60 13.48
CA GLN A 28 4.13 6.71 12.34
C GLN A 28 4.17 7.42 10.99
N ARG A 29 3.62 8.64 10.88
CA ARG A 29 3.75 9.46 9.67
C ARG A 29 5.21 9.86 9.42
N GLY A 30 6.03 9.85 10.47
CA GLY A 30 7.43 10.27 10.44
C GLY A 30 7.59 11.78 10.58
N GLY A 31 8.85 12.21 10.50
CA GLY A 31 9.25 13.62 10.49
C GLY A 31 9.78 14.01 9.11
N SER A 32 11.06 14.40 9.05
CA SER A 32 11.71 14.64 7.77
C SER A 32 11.82 13.34 6.95
N PRO A 33 11.54 13.38 5.64
CA PRO A 33 11.60 12.20 4.78
C PRO A 33 13.01 11.61 4.75
N THR A 34 13.12 10.29 4.66
CA THR A 34 14.42 9.61 4.58
C THR A 34 15.09 9.88 3.22
N ALA A 35 16.38 9.51 3.09
CA ALA A 35 17.06 9.59 1.79
C ALA A 35 16.36 8.75 0.72
N ARG A 36 15.84 7.58 1.10
CA ARG A 36 15.07 6.70 0.21
C ARG A 36 13.80 7.38 -0.27
N ASP A 37 13.03 7.99 0.63
CA ASP A 37 11.78 8.68 0.28
C ASP A 37 12.04 9.83 -0.69
N ARG A 38 13.11 10.60 -0.45
CA ARG A 38 13.50 11.70 -1.34
C ARG A 38 13.87 11.20 -2.73
N VAL A 39 14.73 10.19 -2.83
CA VAL A 39 15.13 9.61 -4.12
C VAL A 39 13.92 9.03 -4.86
N LEU A 40 13.06 8.31 -4.16
CA LEU A 40 11.85 7.73 -4.72
C LEU A 40 10.91 8.82 -5.26
N ALA A 41 10.61 9.84 -4.46
CA ALA A 41 9.77 10.96 -4.85
C ALA A 41 10.33 11.69 -6.07
N SER A 42 11.64 11.96 -6.10
CA SER A 42 12.31 12.58 -7.25
C SER A 42 12.21 11.73 -8.51
N ARG A 43 12.43 10.41 -8.41
CA ARG A 43 12.31 9.49 -9.57
C ARG A 43 10.87 9.45 -10.10
N MET A 44 9.87 9.36 -9.22
CA MET A 44 8.46 9.34 -9.61
C MET A 44 8.04 10.66 -10.25
N GLY A 45 8.44 11.79 -9.67
CA GLY A 45 8.16 13.13 -10.22
C GLY A 45 8.81 13.34 -11.60
N ALA A 46 10.07 12.92 -11.78
CA ALA A 46 10.74 13.00 -13.06
C ALA A 46 10.04 12.16 -14.15
N HIS A 47 9.58 10.95 -13.80
CA HIS A 47 8.81 10.10 -14.72
C HIS A 47 7.46 10.73 -15.08
N ALA A 48 6.74 11.29 -14.10
CA ALA A 48 5.48 11.98 -14.35
C ALA A 48 5.65 13.16 -15.32
N VAL A 49 6.69 13.99 -15.15
CA VAL A 49 6.98 15.09 -16.08
C VAL A 49 7.31 14.57 -17.47
N LYS A 50 8.03 13.45 -17.59
CA LYS A 50 8.33 12.82 -18.88
C LYS A 50 7.05 12.38 -19.60
N LEU A 51 6.10 11.77 -18.89
CA LEU A 51 4.81 11.37 -19.44
C LEU A 51 4.00 12.58 -19.92
N LEU A 52 3.95 13.65 -19.11
CA LEU A 52 3.27 14.89 -19.50
C LEU A 52 3.86 15.51 -20.77
N LYS A 53 5.20 15.50 -20.92
CA LYS A 53 5.86 15.96 -22.16
C LYS A 53 5.52 15.11 -23.39
N GLN A 54 5.10 13.87 -23.20
CA GLN A 54 4.64 12.97 -24.26
C GLN A 54 3.13 13.12 -24.54
N GLY A 55 2.44 14.04 -23.86
CA GLY A 55 0.99 14.21 -23.97
C GLY A 55 0.19 13.18 -23.17
N ILE A 56 0.85 12.38 -22.31
CA ILE A 56 0.20 11.35 -21.50
C ILE A 56 -0.15 11.96 -20.14
N GLY A 57 -1.45 12.14 -19.89
CA GLY A 57 -2.02 12.60 -18.63
C GLY A 57 -3.03 11.61 -18.06
N GLY A 58 -3.60 11.91 -16.89
CA GLY A 58 -4.63 11.06 -16.27
C GLY A 58 -4.13 9.71 -15.74
N VAL A 59 -2.81 9.57 -15.55
CA VAL A 59 -2.16 8.37 -15.05
C VAL A 59 -1.51 8.61 -13.68
N ALA A 60 -1.47 7.58 -12.85
CA ALA A 60 -0.73 7.54 -11.60
C ALA A 60 0.58 6.80 -11.80
N VAL A 61 1.68 7.43 -11.40
CA VAL A 61 3.02 6.83 -11.39
C VAL A 61 3.21 6.03 -10.11
N GLY A 62 3.79 4.84 -10.24
CA GLY A 62 4.10 3.95 -9.13
C GLY A 62 5.35 3.11 -9.41
N ILE A 63 5.65 2.19 -8.49
CA ILE A 63 6.70 1.18 -8.67
C ILE A 63 6.09 -0.21 -8.56
N ARG A 64 6.47 -1.09 -9.49
CA ARG A 64 6.17 -2.52 -9.44
C ARG A 64 7.44 -3.29 -9.78
N ASN A 65 7.87 -4.20 -8.89
CA ASN A 65 9.11 -4.98 -9.05
C ASN A 65 10.32 -4.09 -9.39
N GLU A 66 10.52 -3.02 -8.61
CA GLU A 66 11.61 -2.02 -8.78
C GLU A 66 11.60 -1.23 -10.10
N LYS A 67 10.57 -1.40 -10.94
CA LYS A 67 10.40 -0.64 -12.19
C LYS A 67 9.32 0.43 -12.04
N MET A 68 9.56 1.58 -12.65
CA MET A 68 8.54 2.62 -12.76
C MET A 68 7.41 2.12 -13.66
N VAL A 69 6.18 2.33 -13.20
CA VAL A 69 4.97 1.99 -13.93
C VAL A 69 4.01 3.17 -13.87
N GLU A 70 3.16 3.28 -14.88
CA GLU A 70 2.06 4.21 -14.94
C GLU A 70 0.78 3.42 -15.16
N ASN A 71 -0.27 3.76 -14.41
CA ASN A 71 -1.58 3.14 -14.55
C ASN A 71 -2.61 4.26 -14.73
N PRO A 72 -3.63 4.10 -15.59
CA PRO A 72 -4.74 5.05 -15.66
C PRO A 72 -5.37 5.24 -14.27
N ILE A 73 -5.70 6.50 -13.92
CA ILE A 73 -6.36 6.79 -12.64
C ILE A 73 -7.78 6.23 -12.66
N LEU A 74 -8.51 6.49 -13.75
CA LEU A 74 -9.89 6.06 -13.97
C LEU A 74 -9.97 5.23 -15.25
N GLY A 75 -10.78 4.17 -15.24
CA GLY A 75 -10.99 3.29 -16.38
C GLY A 75 -11.56 1.96 -15.92
N THR A 76 -11.33 0.91 -16.70
CA THR A 76 -11.71 -0.46 -16.32
C THR A 76 -10.54 -1.21 -15.67
N ALA A 77 -10.84 -2.31 -14.97
CA ALA A 77 -9.80 -3.19 -14.42
C ALA A 77 -8.95 -3.86 -15.52
N GLU A 78 -9.55 -4.13 -16.68
CA GLU A 78 -8.89 -4.74 -17.85
C GLU A 78 -7.88 -3.79 -18.49
N GLU A 79 -8.16 -2.49 -18.47
CA GLU A 79 -7.22 -1.42 -18.86
C GLU A 79 -6.10 -1.20 -17.84
N GLY A 80 -6.13 -1.90 -16.70
CA GLY A 80 -5.18 -1.72 -15.62
C GLY A 80 -5.39 -0.42 -14.83
N ALA A 81 -6.55 0.21 -14.92
CA ALA A 81 -6.85 1.43 -14.18
C ALA A 81 -6.90 1.19 -12.67
N LEU A 82 -6.53 2.19 -11.86
CA LEU A 82 -6.58 2.08 -10.41
C LEU A 82 -8.01 2.04 -9.87
N PHE A 83 -8.90 2.84 -10.47
CA PHE A 83 -10.27 3.00 -10.04
C PHE A 83 -11.26 2.85 -11.20
N SER A 84 -12.39 2.22 -10.94
CA SER A 84 -13.59 2.24 -11.80
C SER A 84 -14.71 3.02 -11.13
N LEU A 85 -15.62 3.58 -11.92
CA LEU A 85 -16.86 4.19 -11.43
C LEU A 85 -18.04 3.26 -11.70
N THR A 86 -18.87 3.02 -10.68
CA THR A 86 -20.17 2.37 -10.88
C THR A 86 -21.17 3.35 -11.51
N ALA A 87 -22.26 2.82 -12.07
CA ALA A 87 -23.36 3.64 -12.60
C ALA A 87 -23.95 4.61 -11.55
N ASP A 88 -23.87 4.25 -10.27
CA ASP A 88 -24.32 5.07 -9.14
C ASP A 88 -23.27 6.09 -8.66
N GLY A 89 -22.14 6.22 -9.36
CA GLY A 89 -21.05 7.13 -9.00
C GLY A 89 -20.13 6.66 -7.86
N LYS A 90 -20.19 5.39 -7.46
CA LYS A 90 -19.28 4.85 -6.42
C LYS A 90 -17.93 4.49 -7.03
N ILE A 91 -16.86 4.77 -6.28
CA ILE A 91 -15.49 4.39 -6.66
C ILE A 91 -15.24 2.92 -6.28
N VAL A 92 -14.82 2.12 -7.26
CA VAL A 92 -14.37 0.74 -7.09
C VAL A 92 -12.85 0.72 -7.26
N VAL A 93 -12.14 0.15 -6.29
CA VAL A 93 -10.70 -0.05 -6.37
C VAL A 93 -10.42 -1.33 -7.15
N ASN A 94 -9.78 -1.21 -8.31
CA ASN A 94 -9.57 -2.34 -9.22
C ASN A 94 -8.40 -3.23 -8.81
N ASN A 95 -7.39 -2.65 -8.15
CA ASN A 95 -6.20 -3.38 -7.72
C ASN A 95 -6.01 -3.27 -6.20
N PRO A 96 -6.92 -3.84 -5.40
CA PRO A 96 -6.74 -3.89 -3.96
C PRO A 96 -5.49 -4.73 -3.66
N HIS A 97 -4.62 -4.24 -2.78
CA HIS A 97 -3.47 -5.00 -2.32
C HIS A 97 -3.96 -6.29 -1.63
N LYS A 98 -3.96 -7.41 -2.35
CA LYS A 98 -4.21 -8.72 -1.76
C LYS A 98 -2.89 -9.18 -1.15
N ALA A 99 -2.91 -9.51 0.14
CA ALA A 99 -1.80 -10.24 0.73
C ALA A 99 -1.54 -11.48 -0.14
N ASP A 100 -0.29 -11.75 -0.47
CA ASP A 100 0.07 -12.93 -1.24
C ASP A 100 -0.10 -14.17 -0.35
N LEU A 101 -1.30 -14.75 -0.40
CA LEU A 101 -1.67 -15.94 0.37
C LEU A 101 -0.86 -17.16 -0.07
N GLU A 102 -0.38 -17.18 -1.31
CA GLU A 102 0.50 -18.23 -1.83
C GLU A 102 1.87 -18.13 -1.16
N LEU A 103 2.46 -16.93 -1.08
CA LEU A 103 3.70 -16.69 -0.35
C LEU A 103 3.59 -17.05 1.14
N ALA A 104 2.45 -16.70 1.76
CA ALA A 104 2.17 -17.04 3.15
C ALA A 104 2.06 -18.56 3.37
N SER A 105 1.46 -19.28 2.41
CA SER A 105 1.34 -20.73 2.44
C SER A 105 2.67 -21.43 2.16
N LEU A 106 3.48 -20.90 1.22
CA LEU A 106 4.80 -21.39 0.91
C LEU A 106 5.74 -21.29 2.12
N ASN A 107 5.77 -20.12 2.80
CA ASN A 107 6.56 -19.96 4.02
C ASN A 107 6.14 -20.93 5.14
N LYS A 108 4.84 -21.23 5.26
CA LYS A 108 4.37 -22.25 6.22
C LYS A 108 4.81 -23.65 5.85
N SER A 109 4.91 -23.98 4.56
CA SER A 109 5.37 -25.29 4.10
C SER A 109 6.89 -25.50 4.20
N LEU A 110 7.65 -24.42 4.33
CA LEU A 110 9.11 -24.42 4.48
C LEU A 110 9.55 -24.45 5.96
N SER A 111 8.62 -24.36 6.90
CA SER A 111 8.85 -24.47 8.35
C SER A 111 8.32 -25.80 8.88
#